data_AF-A0A699Z2F6-F1
#
_entry.id   AF-A0A699Z2F6-F1
#
_cell.length_a   1.000
_cell.length_b   1.000
_cell.length_c   1.000
_cell.angle_alpha   90.00
_cell.angle_beta   90.00
_cell.angle_gamma   90.00
#
_symmetry.space_group_name_H-M   'P 1'
#
loop_
_entity.id
_entity.type
_entity.pdbx_description
1 polymer ?
#
loop_
_entity_poly.entity_id
_entity_poly.type
_entity_poly.pdbx_seq_one_letter_code
_entity_poly.pdbx_strand_id
1 'polypeptide(L)'
;MTNCYFNRFVKKMELVSCDQEVEHKLWPLYKHQTMVSVALYACDDNAFKFVEDHNEEMKQIGTLDVEVPDHAVSVDEEARAITVRFKFGQTAIDVSGCNEATRSAAAATITFAHS
;
A
#
# COMPACT_ATOMS: atom_id res chain seq x y z
N MET A 1 -4.21 -21.65 2.76
CA MET A 1 -3.93 -20.42 3.52
C MET A 1 -2.74 -19.76 2.88
N THR A 2 -2.95 -18.62 2.24
CA THR A 2 -1.85 -17.83 1.68
C THR A 2 -1.56 -16.75 2.71
N ASN A 3 -0.56 -16.96 3.55
CA ASN A 3 -0.12 -15.93 4.49
C ASN A 3 0.50 -14.80 3.67
N CYS A 4 -0.19 -13.67 3.57
CA CYS A 4 0.32 -12.49 2.88
C CYS A 4 1.26 -11.74 3.84
N TYR A 5 2.48 -11.47 3.39
CA TYR A 5 3.44 -10.71 4.19
C TYR A 5 2.94 -9.28 4.43
N PHE A 6 2.93 -8.86 5.69
CA PHE A 6 2.55 -7.50 6.05
C PHE A 6 3.73 -6.55 5.83
N ASN A 7 3.73 -5.86 4.70
CA ASN A 7 4.71 -4.80 4.41
C ASN A 7 4.40 -3.58 5.27
N ARG A 8 5.17 -3.40 6.35
CA ARG A 8 5.00 -2.30 7.29
C ARG A 8 5.58 -1.00 6.73
N PHE A 9 4.72 0.00 6.57
CA PHE A 9 5.11 1.37 6.20
C PHE A 9 5.53 2.19 7.43
N VAL A 10 4.79 2.08 8.53
CA VAL A 10 5.02 2.85 9.78
C VAL A 10 4.76 1.96 10.99
N LYS A 11 5.53 2.11 12.06
CA LYS A 11 5.30 1.42 13.35
C LYS A 11 4.34 2.21 14.23
N LYS A 12 3.62 1.51 15.10
CA LYS A 12 2.88 2.15 16.19
C LYS A 12 3.85 2.98 17.05
N MET A 13 3.45 4.20 17.40
CA MET A 13 4.24 5.23 18.09
C MET A 13 5.41 5.83 17.30
N GLU A 14 5.60 5.48 16.03
CA GLU A 14 6.58 6.15 15.18
C GLU A 14 6.10 7.58 14.86
N LEU A 15 6.97 8.55 15.10
CA LEU A 15 6.70 9.95 14.79
C LEU A 15 6.95 10.19 13.31
N VAL A 16 5.88 10.42 12.57
CA VAL A 16 5.92 10.77 11.14
C VAL A 16 5.47 12.22 10.99
N SER A 17 6.24 13.02 10.24
CA SER A 17 5.86 14.40 9.95
C SER A 17 4.63 14.44 9.04
N CYS A 18 3.66 15.31 9.33
CA CYS A 18 2.49 15.50 8.46
C CYS A 18 2.84 16.04 7.06
N ASP A 19 4.04 16.60 6.91
CA ASP A 19 4.52 17.17 5.65
C ASP A 19 5.35 16.18 4.83
N GLN A 20 5.55 14.96 5.32
CA GLN A 20 6.35 13.94 4.64
C GLN A 20 5.49 12.78 4.13
N GLU A 21 5.96 12.19 3.05
CA GLU A 21 5.39 10.97 2.49
C GLU A 21 6.33 9.79 2.78
N VAL A 22 5.75 8.67 3.19
CA VAL A 22 6.46 7.40 3.34
C VAL A 22 6.21 6.59 2.08
N GLU A 23 7.27 6.24 1.36
CA GLU A 23 7.18 5.58 0.06
C GLU A 23 7.67 4.14 0.10
N HIS A 24 6.96 3.25 -0.59
CA HIS A 24 7.45 1.91 -0.90
C HIS A 24 7.17 1.57 -2.36
N LYS A 25 8.13 0.91 -3.00
CA LYS A 25 7.93 0.31 -4.32
C LYS A 25 7.44 -1.12 -4.18
N LEU A 26 6.42 -1.46 -4.97
CA LEU A 26 5.85 -2.80 -5.08
C LEU A 26 5.84 -3.24 -6.54
N TRP A 27 5.85 -4.55 -6.77
CA TRP A 27 5.78 -5.15 -8.11
C TRP A 27 4.55 -6.05 -8.21
N PRO A 28 3.90 -6.12 -9.38
CA PRO A 28 2.87 -7.12 -9.63
C PRO A 28 3.42 -8.53 -9.41
N LEU A 29 2.62 -9.39 -8.77
CA LEU A 29 3.02 -10.78 -8.50
C LEU A 29 3.07 -11.60 -9.78
N TYR A 30 2.21 -11.26 -10.76
CA TYR A 30 2.12 -11.98 -12.02
C TYR A 30 2.49 -11.12 -13.22
N LYS A 31 3.13 -11.77 -14.20
CA LYS A 31 3.62 -11.13 -15.43
C LYS A 31 2.53 -10.39 -16.23
N HIS A 32 1.30 -10.90 -16.20
CA HIS A 32 0.16 -10.36 -16.96
C HIS A 32 -0.93 -9.70 -16.10
N GLN A 33 -0.63 -9.46 -14.82
CA GLN A 33 -1.58 -8.80 -13.91
C GLN A 33 -1.78 -7.35 -14.34
N THR A 34 -3.01 -6.92 -14.62
CA THR A 34 -3.34 -5.56 -15.07
C THR A 34 -3.76 -4.61 -13.95
N MET A 35 -3.95 -5.14 -12.75
CA MET A 35 -4.37 -4.37 -11.59
C MET A 35 -3.68 -4.91 -10.35
N VAL A 36 -3.08 -4.02 -9.57
CA VAL A 36 -2.52 -4.33 -8.26
C VAL A 36 -3.45 -3.75 -7.19
N SER A 37 -4.09 -4.64 -6.44
CA SER A 37 -4.91 -4.26 -5.28
C SER A 37 -4.03 -4.26 -4.03
N VAL A 38 -3.79 -3.08 -3.48
CA VAL A 38 -3.06 -2.88 -2.23
C VAL A 38 -4.08 -2.77 -1.10
N ALA A 39 -4.24 -3.86 -0.35
CA ALA A 39 -5.04 -3.85 0.87
C ALA A 39 -4.26 -3.14 1.99
N LEU A 40 -4.93 -2.19 2.66
CA LEU A 40 -4.35 -1.33 3.68
C LEU A 40 -4.79 -1.84 5.04
N TYR A 41 -3.84 -2.13 5.92
CA TYR A 41 -4.10 -2.69 7.25
C TYR A 41 -3.53 -1.82 8.37
N ALA A 42 -4.19 -1.83 9.52
CA ALA A 42 -3.70 -1.30 10.78
C ALA A 42 -3.70 -2.39 11.85
N CYS A 43 -2.70 -2.35 12.73
CA CYS A 43 -2.55 -3.27 13.85
C CYS A 43 -1.93 -2.55 15.05
N ASP A 44 -2.31 -2.96 16.25
CA ASP A 44 -1.85 -2.39 17.51
C ASP A 44 -0.57 -3.02 18.07
N ASP A 45 -0.07 -4.09 17.43
CA ASP A 45 1.16 -4.78 17.79
C ASP A 45 2.21 -4.70 16.67
N ASN A 46 3.40 -4.21 17.02
CA ASN A 46 4.54 -4.05 16.13
C ASN A 46 5.24 -5.37 15.78
N ALA A 47 4.90 -6.48 16.43
CA ALA A 47 5.52 -7.80 16.22
C ALA A 47 4.92 -8.59 15.05
N PHE A 48 3.75 -8.20 14.54
CA PHE A 48 3.10 -8.91 13.43
C PHE A 48 3.89 -8.84 12.12
N LYS A 49 3.88 -9.96 11.39
CA LYS A 49 4.58 -10.14 10.11
C LYS A 49 3.70 -10.63 8.97
N PHE A 50 2.55 -11.20 9.28
CA PHE A 50 1.65 -11.80 8.29
C PHE A 50 0.21 -11.37 8.56
N VAL A 51 -0.55 -11.21 7.49
CA VAL A 51 -2.00 -11.08 7.52
C VAL A 51 -2.58 -12.48 7.35
N GLU A 52 -3.49 -12.87 8.24
CA GLU A 52 -4.17 -14.16 8.24
C GLU A 52 -5.68 -13.94 8.16
N ASP A 53 -6.40 -14.82 7.45
CA ASP A 53 -7.83 -14.68 7.11
C ASP A 53 -8.78 -14.57 8.33
N HIS A 54 -8.31 -14.93 9.53
CA HIS A 54 -9.08 -14.92 10.77
C HIS A 54 -8.41 -14.10 11.89
N ASN A 55 -7.50 -13.20 11.56
CA ASN A 55 -6.83 -12.37 12.56
C ASN A 55 -7.62 -11.09 12.86
N GLU A 56 -8.31 -11.06 14.01
CA GLU A 56 -9.05 -9.89 14.48
C GLU A 56 -8.14 -8.70 14.86
N GLU A 57 -6.84 -8.93 15.08
CA GLU A 57 -5.87 -7.89 15.44
C GLU A 57 -5.37 -7.10 14.22
N MET A 58 -5.58 -7.63 13.01
CA MET A 58 -5.22 -7.00 11.73
C MET A 58 -6.46 -6.43 11.04
N LYS A 59 -6.75 -5.16 11.29
CA LYS A 59 -7.92 -4.50 10.71
C LYS A 59 -7.60 -3.96 9.32
N GLN A 60 -8.31 -4.42 8.30
CA GLN A 60 -8.30 -3.75 7.00
C GLN A 60 -9.01 -2.40 7.11
N ILE A 61 -8.33 -1.33 6.73
CA ILE A 61 -8.80 0.06 6.83
C ILE A 61 -9.09 0.67 5.46
N GLY A 62 -8.70 0.00 4.37
CA GLY A 62 -8.98 0.44 3.02
C GLY A 62 -8.35 -0.47 1.96
N THR A 63 -8.55 -0.07 0.71
CA THR A 63 -7.93 -0.70 -0.47
C THR A 63 -7.54 0.40 -1.44
N LEU A 64 -6.42 0.23 -2.12
CA LEU A 64 -5.98 1.06 -3.23
C LEU A 64 -5.74 0.17 -4.46
N ASP A 65 -6.52 0.37 -5.51
CA ASP A 65 -6.36 -0.35 -6.76
C ASP A 65 -5.56 0.51 -7.74
N VAL A 66 -4.44 -0.04 -8.24
CA VAL A 66 -3.55 0.63 -9.20
C VAL A 66 -3.53 -0.17 -10.50
N GLU A 67 -3.93 0.47 -11.60
CA GLU A 67 -3.80 -0.12 -12.93
C GLU A 67 -2.33 -0.17 -13.37
N VAL A 68 -1.95 -1.33 -13.90
CA VAL A 68 -0.61 -1.59 -14.44
C VAL A 68 -0.74 -2.19 -15.85
N PRO A 69 0.21 -1.95 -16.76
CA PRO A 69 0.11 -2.48 -18.12
C PRO A 69 0.25 -4.01 -18.08
N ASP A 70 -0.46 -4.75 -18.93
CA ASP A 70 -0.50 -6.23 -18.99
C ASP A 70 0.84 -6.87 -19.40
N HIS A 71 1.80 -6.07 -19.86
CA HIS A 71 3.17 -6.45 -20.14
C HIS A 71 4.13 -5.32 -19.78
N ALA A 72 5.42 -5.63 -19.63
CA ALA A 72 6.43 -4.60 -19.45
C ALA A 72 6.57 -3.86 -20.79
N VAL A 73 6.33 -2.55 -20.79
CA VAL A 73 6.43 -1.71 -22.00
C VAL A 73 7.91 -1.54 -22.42
N SER A 74 8.85 -1.84 -21.53
CA SER A 74 10.29 -1.92 -21.78
C SER A 74 10.85 -3.25 -21.28
N VAL A 75 12.10 -3.56 -21.66
CA VAL A 75 12.85 -4.72 -21.13
C VAL A 75 13.20 -4.60 -19.63
N ASP A 76 12.85 -3.49 -18.99
CA ASP A 76 13.13 -3.23 -17.59
C ASP A 76 11.96 -3.71 -16.72
N GLU A 77 12.22 -4.67 -15.84
CA GLU A 77 11.23 -5.14 -14.86
C GLU A 77 10.81 -4.03 -13.88
N GLU A 78 11.64 -2.98 -13.71
CA GLU A 78 11.26 -1.79 -12.95
C GLU A 78 10.13 -0.99 -13.61
N ALA A 79 9.89 -1.16 -14.91
CA ALA A 79 8.86 -0.41 -15.63
C ALA A 79 7.44 -0.69 -15.08
N ARG A 80 7.20 -1.85 -14.50
CA ARG A 80 5.87 -2.20 -13.93
C ARG A 80 5.79 -1.96 -12.42
N ALA A 81 6.80 -1.34 -11.81
CA ALA A 81 6.75 -0.98 -10.41
C ALA A 81 5.60 0.00 -10.15
N ILE A 82 4.97 -0.16 -8.99
CA ILE A 82 4.09 0.86 -8.43
C ILE A 82 4.79 1.48 -7.21
N THR A 83 4.82 2.80 -7.14
CA THR A 83 5.24 3.51 -5.94
C THR A 83 4.00 3.84 -5.12
N VAL A 84 3.88 3.24 -3.95
CA VAL A 84 2.82 3.54 -2.98
C VAL A 84 3.35 4.55 -1.97
N ARG A 85 2.59 5.62 -1.75
CA ARG A 85 2.95 6.71 -0.83
C ARG A 85 1.88 6.89 0.22
N PHE A 86 2.29 7.08 1.46
CA PHE A 86 1.41 7.40 2.57
C PHE A 86 1.76 8.78 3.10
N LYS A 87 0.76 9.66 3.18
CA LYS A 87 0.84 10.94 3.86
C LYS A 87 -0.03 10.89 5.11
N PHE A 88 0.60 11.02 6.28
CA PHE A 88 -0.08 10.95 7.57
C PHE A 88 -0.51 12.36 7.99
N GLY A 89 -1.70 12.78 7.56
CA GLY A 89 -2.31 14.04 7.96
C GLY A 89 -2.80 14.03 9.41
N GLN A 90 -3.36 15.15 9.85
CA GLN A 90 -3.89 15.29 11.21
C GLN A 90 -5.18 14.49 11.43
N THR A 91 -6.03 14.40 10.41
CA THR A 91 -7.38 13.81 10.49
C THR A 91 -7.58 12.62 9.55
N ALA A 92 -6.64 12.38 8.64
CA ALA A 92 -6.71 11.31 7.66
C ALA A 92 -5.31 10.86 7.22
N ILE A 93 -5.27 9.66 6.66
CA ILE A 93 -4.14 9.13 5.92
C ILE A 93 -4.50 9.20 4.43
N ASP A 94 -3.73 9.95 3.66
CA ASP A 94 -3.83 9.93 2.21
C ASP A 94 -2.85 8.91 1.66
N VAL A 95 -3.38 7.97 0.87
CA VAL A 95 -2.59 6.91 0.23
C VAL A 95 -2.68 7.10 -1.26
N SER A 96 -1.55 7.12 -1.94
CA SER A 96 -1.50 7.16 -3.41
C SER A 96 -0.65 6.03 -3.96
N GLY A 97 -0.97 5.60 -5.18
CA GLY A 97 -0.23 4.60 -5.92
C GLY A 97 0.06 5.16 -7.30
N CYS A 98 1.32 5.20 -7.69
CA CYS A 98 1.76 5.65 -9.01
C CYS A 98 2.35 4.47 -9.76
N ASN A 99 1.79 4.17 -10.92
CA ASN A 99 2.42 3.27 -11.88
C ASN A 99 3.59 4.00 -12.55
N GLU A 100 4.80 3.49 -12.38
CA GLU A 100 6.01 4.17 -12.84
C GLU A 100 6.14 4.21 -14.38
N ALA A 101 5.56 3.24 -15.11
CA ALA A 101 5.58 3.23 -16.58
C ALA A 101 4.65 4.29 -17.19
N THR A 102 3.42 4.38 -16.72
CA THR A 102 2.39 5.23 -17.33
C THR A 102 2.26 6.57 -16.62
N ARG A 103 2.81 6.70 -15.41
CA ARG A 103 2.55 7.80 -14.47
C ARG A 103 1.08 7.92 -14.08
N SER A 104 0.27 6.89 -14.33
CA SER A 104 -1.12 6.87 -13.85
C SER A 104 -1.13 6.73 -12.34
N ALA A 105 -1.94 7.55 -11.69
CA ALA A 105 -2.06 7.58 -10.25
C ALA A 105 -3.46 7.15 -9.80
N ALA A 106 -3.52 6.38 -8.73
CA ALA A 106 -4.72 6.13 -7.95
C ALA A 106 -4.53 6.71 -6.55
N ALA A 107 -5.62 7.07 -5.88
CA ALA A 107 -5.56 7.60 -4.52
C ALA A 107 -6.75 7.10 -3.69
N ALA A 108 -6.52 6.97 -2.39
CA ALA A 108 -7.52 6.64 -1.38
C ALA A 108 -7.24 7.48 -0.13
N THR A 109 -8.30 7.93 0.54
CA THR A 109 -8.19 8.66 1.81
C THR A 109 -8.86 7.84 2.91
N ILE A 110 -8.14 7.60 3.99
CA ILE A 110 -8.64 6.89 5.17
C ILE A 110 -8.77 7.91 6.30
N THR A 111 -10.00 8.22 6.71
CA THR A 111 -10.24 9.12 7.85
C THR A 111 -10.00 8.39 9.16
N PHE A 112 -9.35 9.06 10.11
CA PHE A 112 -9.34 8.59 11.48
C PHE A 112 -10.77 8.67 12.01
N ALA A 113 -11.33 7.56 12.48
CA ALA A 113 -12.62 7.60 13.14
C ALA A 113 -12.49 8.50 14.37
N HIS A 114 -13.37 9.49 14.48
CA HIS A 114 -13.54 10.24 15.73
C HIS A 114 -14.08 9.24 16.77
N SER A 115 -13.20 8.78 17.65
CA SER A 115 -13.57 8.02 18.84
C SER A 115 -14.20 8.92 19.89
#